data_AF-A0A3B0UPC2-F1
#
_entry.id   AF-A0A3B0UPC2-F1
#
_cell.length_a   1.000
_cell.length_b   1.000
_cell.length_c   1.000
_cell.angle_alpha   90.00
_cell.angle_beta   90.00
_cell.angle_gamma   90.00
#
_symmetry.space_group_name_H-M   'P 1'
#
loop_
_entity.id
_entity.type
_entity.pdbx_description
1 polymer ?
#
loop_
_entity_poly.entity_id
_entity_poly.type
_entity_poly.pdbx_seq_one_letter_code
_entity_poly.pdbx_strand_id
1 'polypeptide(L)'
;MDEQIRLALATDDTIDITTIGRQSGQPQRIEIWFRQVNGRTYITGTPGTRDWYANLLANPAFTFHLKQSVQADLPARARIITDPDERRAILADPVMAWYHNQVDSLEDLVAGSPLIEVLFADASPSKPVKKIMRPHKHHLDMANLPDEALKSALMNLEEAHELNFYDSTYPSISDPGAYVKIRREGEAYFVFRGNHGWSSGWQPETAVSILAYMLQCKQNQQKNLNNE
;
A
#
# COMPACT_ATOMS: atom_id res chain seq x y z
N MET A 1 -1.52 -9.53 -8.92
CA MET A 1 -0.96 -8.64 -7.89
C MET A 1 -1.79 -7.37 -7.83
N ASP A 2 -2.17 -6.90 -6.65
CA ASP A 2 -2.87 -5.62 -6.46
C ASP A 2 -2.00 -4.41 -6.92
N GLU A 3 -2.60 -3.33 -7.41
CA GLU A 3 -1.85 -2.16 -7.89
C GLU A 3 -1.15 -1.40 -6.76
N GLN A 4 -1.74 -1.30 -5.58
CA GLN A 4 -1.10 -0.68 -4.42
C GLN A 4 0.10 -1.52 -3.96
N ILE A 5 -0.02 -2.86 -4.01
CA ILE A 5 1.11 -3.76 -3.76
C ILE A 5 2.20 -3.56 -4.82
N ARG A 6 1.83 -3.45 -6.11
CA ARG A 6 2.78 -3.18 -7.20
C ARG A 6 3.51 -1.86 -7.02
N LEU A 7 2.80 -0.81 -6.62
CA LEU A 7 3.37 0.51 -6.33
C LEU A 7 4.29 0.45 -5.11
N ALA A 8 3.86 -0.17 -4.01
CA ALA A 8 4.69 -0.34 -2.82
C ALA A 8 5.98 -1.12 -3.12
N LEU A 9 5.90 -2.21 -3.92
CA LEU A 9 7.09 -2.90 -4.40
C LEU A 9 8.00 -2.02 -5.26
N ALA A 10 7.48 -0.97 -5.91
CA ALA A 10 8.28 -0.07 -6.73
C ALA A 10 8.87 1.13 -5.97
N THR A 11 8.28 1.50 -4.83
CA THR A 11 8.62 2.75 -4.12
C THR A 11 9.17 2.55 -2.71
N ASP A 12 8.83 1.46 -2.04
CA ASP A 12 9.25 1.20 -0.67
C ASP A 12 10.67 0.62 -0.65
N ASP A 13 11.37 0.83 0.46
CA ASP A 13 12.76 0.38 0.65
C ASP A 13 12.87 -0.75 1.67
N THR A 14 11.98 -0.77 2.66
CA THR A 14 12.12 -1.57 3.87
C THR A 14 10.89 -2.43 4.11
N ILE A 15 11.14 -3.71 4.37
CA ILE A 15 10.11 -4.72 4.63
C ILE A 15 10.48 -5.53 5.87
N ASP A 16 9.54 -6.32 6.37
CA ASP A 16 9.92 -7.46 7.21
C ASP A 16 9.84 -8.75 6.38
N ILE A 17 10.67 -9.73 6.74
CA ILE A 17 10.48 -11.11 6.29
C ILE A 17 10.28 -12.00 7.51
N THR A 18 9.35 -12.96 7.39
CA THR A 18 9.24 -14.07 8.33
C THR A 18 9.72 -15.36 7.65
N THR A 19 10.84 -15.89 8.11
CA THR A 19 11.42 -17.17 7.67
C THR A 19 11.25 -18.25 8.75
N ILE A 20 11.43 -19.53 8.41
CA ILE A 20 11.46 -20.60 9.43
C ILE A 20 12.92 -20.91 9.79
N GLY A 21 13.27 -20.79 11.08
CA GLY A 21 14.61 -21.08 11.58
C GLY A 21 15.02 -22.51 11.27
N ARG A 22 16.09 -22.72 10.49
CA ARG A 22 16.53 -24.06 10.05
C ARG A 22 16.90 -25.02 11.19
N GLN A 23 17.34 -24.48 12.33
CA GLN A 23 17.70 -25.25 13.52
C GLN A 23 16.55 -25.35 14.53
N SER A 24 15.78 -24.26 14.71
CA SER A 24 14.75 -24.18 15.75
C SER A 24 13.36 -24.61 15.28
N GLY A 25 13.10 -24.59 13.98
CA GLY A 25 11.76 -24.75 13.40
C GLY A 25 10.80 -23.59 13.68
N GLN A 26 11.24 -22.54 14.36
CA GLN A 26 10.39 -21.42 14.78
C GLN A 26 10.39 -20.29 13.74
N PRO A 27 9.28 -19.55 13.58
CA PRO A 27 9.25 -18.33 12.79
C PRO A 27 10.27 -17.30 13.30
N GLN A 28 11.03 -16.71 12.38
CA GLN A 28 12.04 -15.67 12.62
C GLN A 28 11.69 -14.45 11.76
N ARG A 29 11.29 -13.36 12.41
CA ARG A 29 10.93 -12.10 11.76
C ARG A 29 12.07 -11.09 11.89
N ILE A 30 12.50 -10.52 10.77
CA ILE A 30 13.51 -9.46 10.73
C ILE A 30 13.08 -8.34 9.79
N GLU A 31 13.55 -7.12 10.08
CA GLU A 31 13.52 -6.01 9.14
C GLU A 31 14.69 -6.13 8.16
N ILE A 32 14.42 -5.89 6.87
CA ILE A 32 15.43 -5.92 5.82
C ILE A 32 15.03 -5.02 4.65
N TRP A 33 16.01 -4.62 3.84
CA TRP A 33 15.77 -3.91 2.59
C TRP A 33 15.51 -4.85 1.43
N PHE A 34 14.75 -4.36 0.45
CA PHE A 34 14.57 -5.03 -0.83
C PHE A 34 14.79 -4.05 -1.98
N ARG A 35 15.01 -4.55 -3.18
CA ARG A 35 15.26 -3.73 -4.37
C ARG A 35 14.52 -4.28 -5.59
N GLN A 36 14.07 -3.37 -6.44
CA GLN A 36 13.52 -3.72 -7.75
C GLN A 36 14.60 -3.56 -8.82
N VAL A 37 14.84 -4.62 -9.59
CA VAL A 37 15.68 -4.57 -10.80
C VAL A 37 14.88 -5.16 -11.95
N ASN A 38 14.66 -4.37 -13.01
CA ASN A 38 13.88 -4.78 -14.19
C ASN A 38 12.50 -5.37 -13.86
N GLY A 39 11.81 -4.79 -12.87
CA GLY A 39 10.48 -5.22 -12.44
C GLY A 39 10.44 -6.46 -11.54
N ARG A 40 11.60 -7.03 -11.19
CA ARG A 40 11.73 -8.17 -10.26
C ARG A 40 12.23 -7.72 -8.90
N THR A 41 11.80 -8.44 -7.86
CA THR A 41 12.08 -8.12 -6.46
C THR A 41 13.26 -8.94 -5.96
N TYR A 42 14.25 -8.28 -5.38
CA TYR A 42 15.45 -8.92 -4.84
C TYR A 42 15.68 -8.53 -3.38
N ILE A 43 16.18 -9.48 -2.59
CA ILE A 43 16.71 -9.23 -1.25
C ILE A 43 18.18 -9.63 -1.26
N THR A 44 19.02 -8.70 -0.79
CA THR A 44 20.47 -8.88 -0.72
C THR A 44 21.03 -8.29 0.58
N GLY A 45 22.32 -8.50 0.82
CA GLY A 45 23.04 -7.97 1.96
C GLY A 45 24.50 -7.72 1.62
N THR A 46 25.23 -7.10 2.54
CA THR A 46 26.69 -7.07 2.45
C THR A 46 27.27 -8.49 2.54
N PRO A 47 28.49 -8.73 2.04
CA PRO A 47 29.12 -10.03 2.09
C PRO A 47 29.11 -10.71 3.48
N GLY A 48 28.98 -12.03 3.48
CA GLY A 48 29.05 -12.87 4.67
C GLY A 48 27.76 -13.60 5.02
N THR A 49 27.79 -14.31 6.15
CA THR A 49 26.70 -15.19 6.56
C THR A 49 25.50 -14.40 7.10
N ARG A 50 24.29 -14.86 6.78
CA ARG A 50 23.04 -14.30 7.30
C ARG A 50 22.09 -15.43 7.65
N ASP A 51 21.50 -15.37 8.84
CA ASP A 51 20.60 -16.43 9.30
C ASP A 51 19.33 -16.52 8.45
N TRP A 52 18.76 -15.39 8.04
CA TRP A 52 17.60 -15.39 7.15
C TRP A 52 17.90 -16.09 5.82
N TYR A 53 19.10 -15.87 5.26
CA TYR A 53 19.50 -16.48 3.98
C TYR A 53 19.70 -17.98 4.14
N ALA A 54 20.37 -18.40 5.21
CA ALA A 54 20.55 -19.82 5.51
C ALA A 54 19.24 -20.53 5.89
N ASN A 55 18.27 -19.82 6.47
CA ASN A 55 16.90 -20.31 6.65
C ASN A 55 16.23 -20.55 5.28
N LEU A 56 16.34 -19.60 4.35
CA LEU A 56 15.74 -19.71 3.02
C LEU A 56 16.41 -20.77 2.12
N LEU A 57 17.70 -21.04 2.33
CA LEU A 57 18.39 -22.18 1.70
C LEU A 57 17.76 -23.52 2.13
N ALA A 58 17.36 -23.64 3.40
CA ALA A 58 16.75 -24.86 3.93
C ALA A 58 15.24 -24.95 3.63
N ASN A 59 14.53 -23.83 3.75
CA ASN A 59 13.11 -23.72 3.43
C ASN A 59 12.86 -22.39 2.68
N PRO A 60 12.69 -22.42 1.35
CA PRO A 60 12.55 -21.22 0.54
C PRO A 60 11.18 -20.53 0.70
N ALA A 61 10.20 -21.11 1.40
CA ALA A 61 8.92 -20.47 1.64
C ALA A 61 9.01 -19.48 2.82
N PHE A 62 8.49 -18.27 2.63
CA PHE A 62 8.51 -17.22 3.64
C PHE A 62 7.37 -16.21 3.44
N THR A 63 7.15 -15.34 4.41
CA THR A 63 6.21 -14.21 4.27
C THR A 63 6.98 -12.92 4.08
N PHE A 64 6.62 -12.16 3.05
CA PHE A 64 7.14 -10.83 2.75
C PHE A 64 6.11 -9.80 3.23
N HIS A 65 6.48 -8.99 4.23
CA HIS A 65 5.58 -8.05 4.88
C HIS A 65 5.85 -6.63 4.40
N LEU A 66 4.95 -6.11 3.57
CA LEU A 66 4.90 -4.67 3.28
C LEU A 66 4.41 -3.94 4.53
N LYS A 67 5.07 -2.83 4.88
CA LYS A 67 4.81 -2.09 6.12
C LYS A 67 4.97 -0.57 6.01
N GLN A 68 5.34 -0.05 4.84
CA GLN A 68 5.49 1.39 4.61
C GLN A 68 4.23 1.93 3.91
N SER A 69 4.24 2.01 2.58
CA SER A 69 3.15 2.65 1.82
C SER A 69 1.86 1.83 1.83
N VAL A 70 1.97 0.51 2.01
CA VAL A 70 0.86 -0.40 2.25
C VAL A 70 1.26 -1.42 3.30
N GLN A 71 0.28 -1.87 4.08
CA GLN A 71 0.45 -3.00 4.99
C GLN A 71 -0.14 -4.26 4.37
N ALA A 72 0.69 -5.24 4.02
CA ALA A 72 0.25 -6.48 3.41
C ALA A 72 1.23 -7.63 3.69
N ASP A 73 0.67 -8.82 3.90
CA ASP A 73 1.43 -10.06 4.07
C ASP A 73 1.37 -10.87 2.78
N LEU A 74 2.52 -11.02 2.11
CA LEU A 74 2.62 -11.69 0.83
C LEU A 74 3.31 -13.05 1.00
N PRO A 75 2.62 -14.17 0.74
CA PRO A 75 3.27 -15.47 0.62
C PRO A 75 4.29 -15.44 -0.52
N ALA A 76 5.53 -15.78 -0.22
CA ALA A 76 6.63 -15.71 -1.16
C ALA A 76 7.52 -16.95 -1.10
N ARG A 77 8.25 -17.17 -2.19
CA ARG A 77 9.28 -18.19 -2.30
C ARG A 77 10.59 -17.57 -2.77
N ALA A 78 11.68 -17.90 -2.11
CA ALA A 78 13.01 -17.46 -2.51
C ALA A 78 13.54 -18.33 -3.65
N ARG A 79 13.96 -17.69 -4.76
CA ARG A 79 14.87 -18.32 -5.73
C ARG A 79 16.28 -17.83 -5.43
N ILE A 80 17.14 -18.76 -5.04
CA ILE A 80 18.54 -18.47 -4.75
C ILE A 80 19.28 -18.18 -6.05
N ILE A 81 20.00 -17.06 -6.11
CA ILE A 81 20.77 -16.66 -7.29
C ILE A 81 22.24 -17.02 -7.07
N THR A 82 22.69 -18.11 -7.68
CA THR A 82 24.06 -18.61 -7.56
C THR A 82 24.92 -18.38 -8.79
N ASP A 83 24.31 -18.23 -9.97
CA ASP A 83 25.03 -18.01 -11.22
C ASP A 83 25.78 -16.67 -11.20
N PRO A 84 27.12 -16.65 -11.36
CA PRO A 84 27.89 -15.41 -11.23
C PRO A 84 27.51 -14.31 -12.22
N ASP A 85 27.09 -14.67 -13.43
CA ASP A 85 26.73 -13.69 -14.45
C ASP A 85 25.36 -13.08 -14.17
N GLU A 86 24.38 -13.90 -13.74
CA GLU A 86 23.10 -13.42 -13.24
C GLU A 86 23.27 -12.53 -12.01
N ARG A 87 24.10 -12.95 -11.04
CA ARG A 87 24.43 -12.16 -9.85
C ARG A 87 25.01 -10.81 -10.23
N ARG A 88 25.98 -10.76 -11.14
CA ARG A 88 26.60 -9.52 -11.60
C ARG A 88 25.60 -8.61 -12.31
N ALA A 89 24.75 -9.15 -13.17
CA ALA A 89 23.72 -8.37 -13.86
C ALA A 89 22.75 -7.68 -12.89
N ILE A 90 22.41 -8.33 -11.77
CA ILE A 90 21.51 -7.76 -10.75
C ILE A 90 22.26 -6.81 -9.82
N LEU A 91 23.42 -7.24 -9.31
CA LEU A 91 24.17 -6.50 -8.29
C LEU A 91 24.87 -5.26 -8.85
N ALA A 92 25.11 -5.18 -10.16
CA ALA A 92 25.66 -3.98 -10.80
C ALA A 92 24.64 -2.84 -10.97
N ASP A 93 23.34 -3.10 -10.75
CA ASP A 93 22.29 -2.09 -10.97
C ASP A 93 22.49 -0.86 -10.05
N PRO A 94 22.32 0.38 -10.55
CA PRO A 94 22.46 1.59 -9.75
C PRO A 94 21.59 1.63 -8.48
N VAL A 95 20.46 0.91 -8.43
CA VAL A 95 19.62 0.80 -7.23
C VAL A 95 20.36 0.12 -6.05
N MET A 96 21.46 -0.59 -6.34
CA MET A 96 22.34 -1.24 -5.38
C MET A 96 23.48 -0.33 -4.88
N ALA A 97 23.50 0.96 -5.23
CA ALA A 97 24.58 1.90 -4.91
C ALA A 97 25.01 1.89 -3.43
N TRP A 98 24.06 1.71 -2.51
CA TRP A 98 24.40 1.59 -1.09
C TRP A 98 25.34 0.40 -0.81
N TYR A 99 25.07 -0.77 -1.41
CA TYR A 99 25.89 -1.97 -1.27
C TYR A 99 27.24 -1.84 -1.97
N HIS A 100 27.31 -1.14 -3.11
CA HIS A 100 28.59 -0.85 -3.79
C HIS A 100 29.54 -0.09 -2.86
N ASN A 101 29.01 0.84 -2.06
CA ASN A 101 29.79 1.62 -1.10
C ASN A 101 30.21 0.83 0.16
N GLN A 102 29.78 -0.44 0.30
CA GLN A 102 30.15 -1.29 1.45
C GLN A 102 31.28 -2.27 1.14
N VAL A 103 31.78 -2.28 -0.09
CA VAL A 103 32.79 -3.24 -0.57
C VAL A 103 33.85 -2.53 -1.41
N ASP A 104 35.03 -3.16 -1.53
CA ASP A 104 36.12 -2.59 -2.34
C ASP A 104 35.84 -2.73 -3.84
N SER A 105 35.12 -3.78 -4.24
CA SER A 105 34.76 -4.02 -5.65
C SER A 105 33.38 -4.66 -5.81
N LEU A 106 32.77 -4.49 -6.99
CA LEU A 106 31.55 -5.22 -7.36
C LEU A 106 31.74 -6.74 -7.25
N GLU A 107 32.95 -7.24 -7.53
CA GLU A 107 33.26 -8.67 -7.48
C GLU A 107 33.16 -9.24 -6.06
N ASP A 108 33.48 -8.45 -5.03
CA ASP A 108 33.29 -8.86 -3.63
C ASP A 108 31.80 -9.02 -3.30
N LEU A 109 30.95 -8.15 -3.85
CA LEU A 109 29.50 -8.25 -3.71
C LEU A 109 28.98 -9.48 -4.48
N VAL A 110 29.45 -9.71 -5.70
CA VAL A 110 29.09 -10.89 -6.51
C VAL A 110 29.54 -12.17 -5.83
N ALA A 111 30.72 -12.24 -5.24
CA ALA A 111 31.21 -13.46 -4.61
C ALA A 111 30.57 -13.72 -3.24
N GLY A 112 30.33 -12.67 -2.45
CA GLY A 112 30.09 -12.83 -1.02
C GLY A 112 28.68 -12.50 -0.53
N SER A 113 27.86 -11.78 -1.30
CA SER A 113 26.53 -11.36 -0.83
C SER A 113 25.48 -12.48 -0.88
N PRO A 114 24.59 -12.59 0.12
CA PRO A 114 23.37 -13.36 -0.08
C PRO A 114 22.53 -12.69 -1.17
N LEU A 115 21.98 -13.45 -2.11
CA LEU A 115 21.10 -12.90 -3.13
C LEU A 115 19.96 -13.86 -3.44
N ILE A 116 18.74 -13.35 -3.34
CA ILE A 116 17.54 -14.07 -3.74
C ILE A 116 16.67 -13.20 -4.64
N GLU A 117 16.00 -13.81 -5.60
CA GLU A 117 14.77 -13.26 -6.18
C GLU A 117 13.59 -13.70 -5.33
N VAL A 118 12.68 -12.77 -5.07
CA VAL A 118 11.42 -13.01 -4.39
C VAL A 118 10.37 -13.37 -5.42
N LEU A 119 9.91 -14.62 -5.39
CA LEU A 119 8.81 -15.10 -6.21
C LEU A 119 7.53 -15.08 -5.38
N PHE A 120 6.66 -14.12 -5.67
CA PHE A 120 5.31 -14.14 -5.09
C PHE A 120 4.53 -15.29 -5.73
N ALA A 121 3.90 -16.13 -4.91
CA ALA A 121 2.97 -17.12 -5.44
C ALA A 121 1.86 -16.37 -6.20
N ASP A 122 1.31 -16.96 -7.27
CA ASP A 122 0.03 -16.51 -7.80
C ASP A 122 -0.94 -16.53 -6.62
N ALA A 123 -1.22 -15.35 -6.10
CA ALA A 123 -1.99 -15.18 -4.89
C ALA A 123 -3.38 -15.73 -5.18
N SER A 124 -3.63 -16.98 -4.81
CA SER A 124 -4.98 -17.39 -4.45
C SER A 124 -5.33 -16.51 -3.24
N PRO A 125 -6.28 -15.58 -3.38
CA PRO A 125 -6.50 -14.56 -2.39
C PRO A 125 -7.03 -15.23 -1.12
N SER A 126 -6.24 -15.23 -0.05
CA SER A 126 -6.79 -15.49 1.27
C SER A 126 -7.67 -14.30 1.64
N LYS A 127 -8.99 -14.53 1.45
CA LYS A 127 -10.11 -13.57 1.45
C LYS A 127 -10.10 -12.62 0.24
N PRO A 128 -11.24 -12.45 -0.46
CA PRO A 128 -11.29 -11.62 -1.65
C PRO A 128 -11.11 -10.16 -1.24
N VAL A 129 -9.91 -9.61 -1.45
CA VAL A 129 -9.80 -8.17 -1.71
C VAL A 129 -10.47 -7.97 -3.06
N LYS A 130 -11.59 -7.24 -3.07
CA LYS A 130 -12.32 -6.91 -4.29
C LYS A 130 -11.32 -6.38 -5.31
N LYS A 131 -11.41 -6.83 -6.57
CA LYS A 131 -10.79 -6.17 -7.74
C LYS A 131 -10.81 -4.66 -7.47
N ILE A 132 -9.75 -3.92 -7.83
CA ILE A 132 -9.83 -2.46 -7.99
C ILE A 132 -10.85 -2.20 -9.11
N MET A 133 -12.11 -2.29 -8.76
CA MET A 133 -13.22 -1.70 -9.44
C MET A 133 -12.99 -0.22 -9.19
N ARG A 134 -12.86 0.56 -10.27
CA ARG A 134 -13.06 2.01 -10.10
C ARG A 134 -14.42 2.14 -9.42
N PRO A 135 -14.50 2.70 -8.21
CA PRO A 135 -15.78 2.73 -7.54
C PRO A 135 -16.74 3.51 -8.41
N HIS A 136 -17.96 3.03 -8.53
CA HIS A 136 -18.99 3.79 -9.22
C HIS A 136 -19.23 5.04 -8.39
N LYS A 137 -18.88 6.19 -9.00
CA LYS A 137 -18.92 7.48 -8.32
C LYS A 137 -20.34 8.01 -8.38
N HIS A 138 -20.95 8.17 -7.22
CA HIS A 138 -22.20 8.86 -7.07
C HIS A 138 -21.91 10.27 -6.59
N HIS A 139 -22.09 11.25 -7.49
CA HIS A 139 -22.11 12.65 -7.08
C HIS A 139 -23.45 12.92 -6.40
N LEU A 140 -23.40 13.35 -5.14
CA LEU A 140 -24.58 13.69 -4.37
C LEU A 140 -24.89 15.17 -4.54
N ASP A 141 -26.09 15.44 -5.04
CA ASP A 141 -26.69 16.78 -4.97
C ASP A 141 -27.19 17.00 -3.53
N MET A 142 -26.29 17.50 -2.68
CA MET A 142 -26.55 17.61 -1.24
C MET A 142 -27.70 18.57 -0.95
N ALA A 143 -27.91 19.61 -1.75
CA ALA A 143 -28.96 20.60 -1.54
C ALA A 143 -30.37 20.03 -1.74
N ASN A 144 -30.54 19.10 -2.68
CA ASN A 144 -31.84 18.62 -3.14
C ASN A 144 -32.20 17.21 -2.66
N LEU A 145 -31.25 16.45 -2.11
CA LEU A 145 -31.54 15.13 -1.55
C LEU A 145 -32.17 15.21 -0.14
N PRO A 146 -33.26 14.48 0.16
CA PRO A 146 -33.81 14.42 1.52
C PRO A 146 -32.84 13.72 2.50
N ASP A 147 -32.93 14.06 3.79
CA ASP A 147 -31.99 13.58 4.82
C ASP A 147 -31.97 12.04 4.92
N GLU A 148 -33.14 11.41 4.80
CA GLU A 148 -33.25 9.95 4.78
C GLU A 148 -32.56 9.32 3.55
N ALA A 149 -32.50 10.02 2.42
CA ALA A 149 -31.76 9.54 1.25
C ALA A 149 -30.23 9.62 1.47
N LEU A 150 -29.74 10.67 2.13
CA LEU A 150 -28.32 10.79 2.50
C LEU A 150 -27.91 9.68 3.49
N LYS A 151 -28.74 9.45 4.51
CA LYS A 151 -28.57 8.36 5.47
C LYS A 151 -28.60 7.00 4.78
N SER A 152 -29.57 6.77 3.91
CA SER A 152 -29.68 5.52 3.15
C SER A 152 -28.47 5.30 2.24
N ALA A 153 -28.01 6.33 1.53
CA ALA A 153 -26.83 6.26 0.66
C ALA A 153 -25.55 5.89 1.43
N LEU A 154 -25.38 6.43 2.64
CA LEU A 154 -24.24 6.10 3.49
C LEU A 154 -24.34 4.67 4.06
N MET A 155 -25.47 4.31 4.66
CA MET A 155 -25.64 3.03 5.34
C MET A 155 -25.64 1.84 4.36
N ASN A 156 -26.08 2.06 3.14
CA ASN A 156 -26.10 1.07 2.06
C ASN A 156 -24.89 1.22 1.11
N LEU A 157 -23.87 1.98 1.49
CA LEU A 157 -22.67 2.15 0.67
C LEU A 157 -21.95 0.80 0.53
N GLU A 158 -21.98 0.23 -0.67
CA GLU A 158 -21.22 -0.97 -0.97
C GLU A 158 -19.75 -0.61 -1.24
N GLU A 159 -18.82 -1.51 -0.93
CA GLU A 159 -17.38 -1.25 -1.13
C GLU A 159 -16.98 -1.00 -2.61
N ALA A 160 -17.86 -1.30 -3.57
CA ALA A 160 -17.66 -1.02 -4.99
C ALA A 160 -18.13 0.39 -5.42
N HIS A 161 -18.60 1.21 -4.47
CA HIS A 161 -19.19 2.52 -4.72
C HIS A 161 -18.48 3.60 -3.89
N GLU A 162 -18.50 4.84 -4.40
CA GLU A 162 -17.93 6.01 -3.72
C GLU A 162 -18.94 7.16 -3.77
N LEU A 163 -19.27 7.71 -2.60
CA LEU A 163 -20.06 8.93 -2.52
C LEU A 163 -19.13 10.12 -2.67
N ASN A 164 -19.53 11.07 -3.50
CA ASN A 164 -18.77 12.28 -3.79
C ASN A 164 -19.66 13.50 -3.61
N PHE A 165 -19.18 14.52 -2.91
CA PHE A 165 -19.85 15.82 -2.82
C PHE A 165 -18.84 16.93 -2.58
N TYR A 166 -19.30 18.17 -2.70
CA TYR A 166 -18.47 19.36 -2.47
C TYR A 166 -18.88 20.07 -1.18
N ASP A 167 -17.92 20.29 -0.28
CA ASP A 167 -18.10 21.15 0.88
C ASP A 167 -17.53 22.52 0.54
N SER A 168 -18.38 23.51 0.26
CA SER A 168 -17.96 24.88 -0.06
C SER A 168 -17.45 25.66 1.14
N THR A 169 -17.64 25.14 2.35
CA THR A 169 -17.30 25.81 3.62
C THR A 169 -16.05 25.26 4.29
N TYR A 170 -15.43 24.24 3.69
CA TYR A 170 -14.25 23.61 4.26
C TYR A 170 -13.08 24.62 4.34
N PRO A 171 -12.48 24.81 5.54
CA PRO A 171 -11.36 25.73 5.68
C PRO A 171 -10.12 25.12 4.99
N SER A 172 -9.58 25.83 4.02
CA SER A 172 -8.51 25.38 3.13
C SER A 172 -7.45 26.48 2.98
N ILE A 173 -6.19 26.10 2.73
CA ILE A 173 -5.02 26.99 2.74
C ILE A 173 -4.95 27.86 1.47
N SER A 174 -5.50 27.39 0.35
CA SER A 174 -5.49 28.07 -0.95
C SER A 174 -6.85 28.66 -1.30
N ASP A 175 -7.78 27.82 -1.77
CA ASP A 175 -9.15 28.19 -2.12
C ASP A 175 -10.14 27.54 -1.14
N PRO A 176 -11.12 28.28 -0.59
CA PRO A 176 -12.15 27.71 0.28
C PRO A 176 -12.87 26.54 -0.38
N GLY A 177 -13.16 25.53 0.45
CA GLY A 177 -13.90 24.35 0.05
C GLY A 177 -13.04 23.14 -0.32
N ALA A 178 -13.68 21.97 -0.32
CA ALA A 178 -13.04 20.68 -0.54
C ALA A 178 -13.98 19.70 -1.26
N TYR A 179 -13.40 18.90 -2.15
CA TYR A 179 -14.05 17.69 -2.64
C TYR A 179 -13.96 16.60 -1.57
N VAL A 180 -15.12 16.10 -1.17
CA VAL A 180 -15.24 15.05 -0.16
C VAL A 180 -15.59 13.75 -0.86
N LYS A 181 -14.88 12.68 -0.50
CA LYS A 181 -15.16 11.32 -0.97
C LYS A 181 -15.33 10.39 0.21
N ILE A 182 -16.30 9.49 0.13
CA ILE A 182 -16.56 8.47 1.15
C ILE A 182 -16.53 7.10 0.49
N ARG A 183 -15.79 6.18 1.11
CA ARG A 183 -15.78 4.75 0.75
C ARG A 183 -15.93 3.89 1.99
N ARG A 184 -16.29 2.63 1.78
CA ARG A 184 -16.41 1.61 2.83
C ARG A 184 -15.45 0.46 2.52
N GLU A 185 -14.76 -0.05 3.54
CA GLU A 185 -13.96 -1.27 3.47
C GLU A 185 -14.32 -2.16 4.68
N GLY A 186 -14.97 -3.29 4.44
CA GLY A 186 -15.54 -4.12 5.50
C GLY A 186 -16.60 -3.37 6.30
N GLU A 187 -16.38 -3.24 7.61
CA GLU A 187 -17.25 -2.46 8.52
C GLU A 187 -16.77 -1.01 8.72
N ALA A 188 -15.60 -0.67 8.20
CA ALA A 188 -14.99 0.65 8.36
C ALA A 188 -15.39 1.60 7.22
N TYR A 189 -15.53 2.89 7.57
CA TYR A 189 -15.68 3.96 6.60
C TYR A 189 -14.42 4.81 6.54
N PHE A 190 -14.13 5.33 5.36
CA PHE A 190 -13.00 6.22 5.12
C PHE A 190 -13.46 7.47 4.38
N VAL A 191 -12.92 8.62 4.79
CA VAL A 191 -13.21 9.92 4.21
C VAL A 191 -11.93 10.52 3.64
N PHE A 192 -12.02 11.02 2.41
CA PHE A 192 -10.99 11.83 1.79
C PHE A 192 -11.51 13.25 1.62
N ARG A 193 -10.64 14.23 1.85
CA ARG A 193 -10.90 15.65 1.57
C ARG A 193 -9.71 16.22 0.81
N GLY A 194 -9.97 17.03 -0.21
CA GLY A 194 -8.89 17.69 -0.94
C GLY A 194 -9.38 18.72 -1.94
N ASN A 195 -8.46 19.61 -2.30
CA ASN A 195 -8.61 20.60 -3.35
C ASN A 195 -7.23 20.86 -3.98
N HIS A 196 -7.13 21.68 -5.04
CA HIS A 196 -5.89 21.95 -5.77
C HIS A 196 -4.65 22.11 -4.87
N GLY A 197 -3.72 21.16 -5.01
CA GLY A 197 -2.43 21.18 -4.31
C GLY A 197 -2.43 20.59 -2.89
N TRP A 198 -3.58 20.16 -2.33
CA TRP A 198 -3.61 19.53 -1.00
C TRP A 198 -4.65 18.40 -0.88
N SER A 199 -4.37 17.43 0.00
CA SER A 199 -5.36 16.43 0.40
C SER A 199 -5.09 15.92 1.81
N SER A 200 -6.13 15.43 2.48
CA SER A 200 -6.04 14.78 3.79
C SER A 200 -5.53 13.34 3.73
N GLY A 201 -5.41 12.76 2.53
CA GLY A 201 -5.43 11.30 2.36
C GLY A 201 -6.76 10.69 2.83
N TRP A 202 -6.85 9.36 2.83
CA TRP A 202 -8.02 8.64 3.38
C TRP A 202 -7.88 8.50 4.89
N GLN A 203 -8.86 9.00 5.63
CA GLN A 203 -8.90 8.94 7.09
C GLN A 203 -10.07 8.06 7.55
N PRO A 204 -9.87 7.17 8.54
CA PRO A 204 -10.96 6.37 9.09
C PRO A 204 -11.97 7.29 9.81
N GLU A 205 -13.25 6.99 9.70
CA GLU A 205 -14.31 7.78 10.31
C GLU A 205 -15.53 6.94 10.66
N THR A 206 -16.35 7.39 11.61
CA THR A 206 -17.58 6.67 11.97
C THR A 206 -18.75 7.07 11.06
N ALA A 207 -19.68 6.14 10.82
CA ALA A 207 -20.89 6.44 10.03
C ALA A 207 -21.72 7.58 10.64
N VAL A 208 -21.72 7.72 11.97
CA VAL A 208 -22.42 8.80 12.68
C VAL A 208 -21.77 10.16 12.39
N SER A 209 -20.44 10.26 12.51
CA SER A 209 -19.69 11.47 12.18
C SER A 209 -19.87 11.87 10.71
N ILE A 210 -19.81 10.89 9.80
CA ILE A 210 -19.98 11.13 8.36
C ILE A 210 -21.38 11.67 8.07
N LEU A 211 -22.43 11.06 8.63
CA LEU A 211 -23.80 11.52 8.42
C LEU A 211 -24.01 12.94 8.96
N ALA A 212 -23.50 13.23 10.16
CA ALA A 212 -23.55 14.58 10.73
C ALA A 212 -22.86 15.60 9.82
N TYR A 213 -21.69 15.25 9.27
CA TYR A 213 -20.96 16.10 8.33
C TYR A 213 -21.71 16.30 7.02
N MET A 214 -22.29 15.25 6.43
CA MET A 214 -23.12 15.32 5.22
C MET A 214 -24.31 16.27 5.41
N LEU A 215 -25.01 16.17 6.54
CA LEU A 215 -26.14 17.04 6.86
C LEU A 215 -25.71 18.50 7.06
N GLN A 216 -24.55 18.73 7.68
CA GLN A 216 -23.98 20.06 7.82
C GLN A 216 -23.65 20.67 6.44
N CYS A 217 -23.02 19.91 5.55
CA CYS A 217 -22.71 20.37 4.19
C CYS A 217 -23.98 20.70 3.41
N LYS A 218 -25.02 19.86 3.50
CA LYS A 218 -26.34 20.12 2.90
C LYS A 218 -26.92 21.45 3.40
N GLN A 219 -26.95 21.66 4.72
CA GLN A 219 -27.48 22.90 5.29
C GLN A 219 -26.71 24.13 4.80
N ASN A 220 -25.39 24.04 4.68
CA ASN A 220 -24.56 25.13 4.19
C ASN A 220 -24.87 25.45 2.72
N GLN A 221 -25.02 24.43 1.87
CA GLN A 221 -25.39 24.63 0.46
C GLN A 221 -26.79 25.23 0.29
N GLN A 222 -27.77 24.76 1.06
CA GLN A 222 -29.13 25.31 1.03
C GLN A 222 -29.17 26.77 1.49
N LYS A 223 -28.35 27.15 2.48
CA LYS A 223 -28.21 28.56 2.90
C LYS A 223 -27.60 29.43 1.81
N ASN A 224 -26.60 28.94 1.09
CA ASN A 224 -25.97 29.69 -0.01
C ASN A 224 -26.96 29.94 -1.16
N LEU A 225 -27.77 28.93 -1.52
CA LEU A 225 -28.80 29.05 -2.58
C LEU A 225 -29.91 30.06 -2.25
N ASN A 226 -30.22 30.26 -0.96
CA ASN A 226 -31.25 31.20 -0.52
C ASN A 226 -30.75 32.63 -0.31
N ASN A 227 -29.42 32.84 -0.41
CA ASN A 227 -28.75 34.13 -0.21
C ASN A 227 -28.22 34.75 -1.52
N GLU A 228 -28.40 34.08 -2.66
CA GLU A 228 -28.19 34.59 -4.04
C GLU A 228 -29.52 34.99 -4.68
#